data_AF-A0A969BRP8-F1
#
_entry.id   AF-A0A969BRP8-F1
#
_cell.length_a   1.000
_cell.length_b   1.000
_cell.length_c   1.000
_cell.angle_alpha   90.00
_cell.angle_beta   90.00
_cell.angle_gamma   90.00
#
_symmetry.space_group_name_H-M   'P 1'
#
loop_
_entity.id
_entity.type
_entity.pdbx_description
1 polymer ?
#
loop_
_entity_poly.entity_id
_entity_poly.type
_entity_poly.pdbx_seq_one_letter_code
_entity_poly.pdbx_strand_id
1 'polypeptide(L)'
;MALVFPRREAEAQAFLDANPDIETVQVVWTDLCGVARGKVLRRDEVAPAWKDGRFMPISALVLDVTGQDVPETGLVFDEGDRDMLMWPIPGTFVRVPWMEKTAQYTAAVHDLDGTPHYADPRNALEKIVTRFTSELKMTPVGAVELEFFLMDRESALAGRPMAPKSLINEARPQHYQAYHLQDTDDFAPFFKDLYAWCEIQDLPAKTLISEYAPGQMEIVLRHRSDVMDACDEGVMLKRLIKACAEKHGLAATFMAKPYSEWTGSGMHIHVSLAGEAGNNLFAAEDPLKNELLLHSLGGLKAAMAESMLIFAPNANSYRRFRRNSYAPVSASWGINNRTVSLRIPAGAAKACHIEHR
;
A
#
# COMPACT_ATOMS: atom_id res chain seq x y z
N MET A 1 14.84 -26.78 -17.97
CA MET A 1 13.97 -26.27 -16.89
C MET A 1 12.53 -26.31 -17.42
N ALA A 2 11.58 -26.88 -16.67
CA ALA A 2 10.19 -26.95 -17.13
C ALA A 2 9.49 -25.63 -16.79
N LEU A 3 8.90 -24.97 -17.79
CA LEU A 3 8.12 -23.76 -17.57
C LEU A 3 6.77 -24.10 -16.94
N VAL A 4 6.41 -23.42 -15.87
CA VAL A 4 5.08 -23.48 -15.26
C VAL A 4 4.34 -22.18 -15.51
N PHE A 5 3.06 -22.29 -15.88
CA PHE A 5 2.25 -21.17 -16.35
C PHE A 5 0.97 -21.03 -15.53
N PRO A 6 0.43 -19.80 -15.36
CA PRO A 6 -0.73 -19.53 -14.52
C PRO A 6 -2.03 -20.16 -15.03
N ARG A 7 -2.24 -20.21 -16.36
CA ARG A 7 -3.47 -20.75 -17.01
C ARG A 7 -4.78 -20.12 -16.50
N ARG A 8 -4.80 -18.79 -16.45
CA ARG A 8 -5.91 -17.97 -15.92
C ARG A 8 -6.64 -17.19 -17.02
N GLU A 9 -6.53 -17.59 -18.29
CA GLU A 9 -7.06 -16.85 -19.44
C GLU A 9 -8.57 -16.61 -19.41
N ALA A 10 -9.34 -17.45 -18.71
CA ALA A 10 -10.78 -17.33 -18.60
C ALA A 10 -11.21 -16.00 -17.93
N GLU A 11 -10.49 -15.57 -16.89
CA GLU A 11 -10.78 -14.31 -16.21
C GLU A 11 -10.49 -13.09 -17.10
N ALA A 12 -9.33 -13.11 -17.77
CA ALA A 12 -8.99 -12.08 -18.74
C ALA A 12 -10.02 -11.98 -19.86
N GLN A 13 -10.45 -13.11 -20.42
CA GLN A 13 -11.45 -13.12 -21.49
C GLN A 13 -12.78 -12.54 -21.00
N ALA A 14 -13.25 -12.96 -19.83
CA ALA A 14 -14.49 -12.43 -19.24
C ALA A 14 -14.42 -10.91 -19.04
N PHE A 15 -13.29 -10.39 -18.53
CA PHE A 15 -13.10 -8.95 -18.37
C PHE A 15 -13.11 -8.22 -19.72
N LEU A 16 -12.38 -8.75 -20.71
CA LEU A 16 -12.30 -8.15 -22.04
C LEU A 16 -13.64 -8.16 -22.77
N ASP A 17 -14.42 -9.23 -22.65
CA ASP A 17 -15.75 -9.34 -23.25
C ASP A 17 -16.73 -8.33 -22.64
N ALA A 18 -16.65 -8.12 -21.32
CA ALA A 18 -17.41 -7.09 -20.62
C ALA A 18 -16.95 -5.65 -20.94
N ASN A 19 -15.71 -5.50 -21.43
CA ASN A 19 -15.08 -4.20 -21.72
C ASN A 19 -14.50 -4.19 -23.15
N PRO A 20 -15.36 -4.21 -24.19
CA PRO A 20 -14.94 -4.33 -25.58
C PRO A 20 -14.14 -3.13 -26.09
N ASP A 21 -14.24 -1.99 -25.41
CA ASP A 21 -13.57 -0.74 -25.77
C ASP A 21 -12.12 -0.65 -25.27
N ILE A 22 -11.67 -1.57 -24.39
CA ILE A 22 -10.31 -1.58 -23.86
C ILE A 22 -9.30 -1.94 -24.95
N GLU A 23 -8.30 -1.06 -25.15
CA GLU A 23 -7.24 -1.19 -26.14
C GLU A 23 -5.88 -1.50 -25.52
N THR A 24 -5.64 -1.01 -24.30
CA THR A 24 -4.36 -1.13 -23.59
C THR A 24 -4.54 -1.61 -22.16
N VAL A 25 -3.63 -2.44 -21.68
CA VAL A 25 -3.65 -2.98 -20.32
C VAL A 25 -2.30 -2.81 -19.64
N GLN A 26 -2.28 -2.22 -18.45
CA GLN A 26 -1.08 -2.08 -17.63
C GLN A 26 -0.95 -3.29 -16.70
N VAL A 27 0.13 -4.05 -16.88
CA VAL A 27 0.58 -5.04 -15.88
C VAL A 27 1.33 -4.27 -14.81
N VAL A 28 0.90 -4.38 -13.54
CA VAL A 28 1.49 -3.65 -12.43
C VAL A 28 2.11 -4.62 -11.42
N TRP A 29 3.38 -4.43 -11.06
CA TRP A 29 3.99 -5.09 -9.90
C TRP A 29 4.56 -4.04 -8.96
N THR A 30 4.87 -4.45 -7.73
CA THR A 30 5.48 -3.58 -6.71
C THR A 30 6.88 -4.07 -6.43
N ASP A 31 7.86 -3.19 -6.59
CA ASP A 31 9.26 -3.52 -6.27
C ASP A 31 9.56 -3.44 -4.76
N LEU A 32 10.80 -3.75 -4.37
CA LEU A 32 11.25 -3.67 -2.97
C LEU A 32 11.13 -2.26 -2.36
N CYS A 33 11.17 -1.20 -3.18
CA CYS A 33 10.98 0.18 -2.73
C CYS A 33 9.50 0.57 -2.59
N GLY A 34 8.56 -0.33 -2.90
CA GLY A 34 7.13 -0.05 -2.91
C GLY A 34 6.67 0.79 -4.10
N VAL A 35 7.47 0.89 -5.16
CA VAL A 35 7.17 1.60 -6.40
C VAL A 35 6.37 0.69 -7.32
N ALA A 36 5.22 1.18 -7.80
CA ALA A 36 4.44 0.50 -8.83
C ALA A 36 5.17 0.60 -10.18
N ARG A 37 5.64 -0.54 -10.67
CA ARG A 37 6.30 -0.69 -11.98
C ARG A 37 5.40 -1.49 -12.91
N GLY A 38 5.64 -1.41 -14.22
CA GLY A 38 4.72 -2.05 -15.15
C GLY A 38 5.19 -2.21 -16.59
N LYS A 39 4.41 -3.02 -17.32
CA LYS A 39 4.44 -3.13 -18.78
C LYS A 39 3.06 -2.76 -19.34
N VAL A 40 3.02 -2.17 -20.53
CA VAL A 40 1.77 -1.91 -21.25
C VAL A 40 1.61 -2.99 -22.32
N LEU A 41 0.52 -3.74 -22.25
CA LEU A 41 0.11 -4.73 -23.23
C LEU A 41 -0.97 -4.15 -24.15
N ARG A 42 -0.97 -4.58 -25.41
CA ARG A 42 -2.14 -4.42 -26.29
C ARG A 42 -3.22 -5.45 -25.96
N ARG A 43 -4.46 -5.20 -26.36
CA ARG A 43 -5.60 -6.08 -26.05
C ARG A 43 -5.37 -7.57 -26.42
N ASP A 44 -4.80 -7.82 -27.58
CA ASP A 44 -4.52 -9.17 -28.12
C ASP A 44 -3.46 -9.93 -27.32
N GLU A 45 -2.63 -9.20 -26.58
CA GLU A 45 -1.56 -9.73 -25.75
C GLU A 45 -2.01 -10.18 -24.35
N VAL A 46 -3.21 -9.79 -23.92
CA VAL A 46 -3.72 -9.98 -22.55
C VAL A 46 -4.05 -11.44 -22.27
N ALA A 47 -4.85 -12.10 -23.11
CA ALA A 47 -5.20 -13.50 -22.90
C ALA A 47 -3.95 -14.43 -22.90
N PRO A 48 -2.98 -14.29 -23.81
CA PRO A 48 -1.68 -14.97 -23.70
C PRO A 48 -0.94 -14.65 -22.41
N ALA A 49 -0.90 -13.38 -21.97
CA ALA A 49 -0.26 -13.01 -20.70
C ALA A 49 -0.90 -13.67 -19.48
N TRP A 50 -2.22 -13.89 -19.51
CA TRP A 50 -2.94 -14.58 -18.44
C TRP A 50 -2.85 -16.11 -18.50
N LYS A 51 -2.60 -16.65 -19.68
CA LYS A 51 -2.35 -18.07 -19.88
C LYS A 51 -0.92 -18.46 -19.50
N ASP A 52 0.05 -17.76 -20.09
CA ASP A 52 1.46 -18.13 -20.14
C ASP A 52 2.34 -17.25 -19.23
N GLY A 53 1.81 -16.17 -18.66
CA GLY A 53 2.60 -15.16 -17.94
C GLY A 53 3.36 -14.22 -18.88
N ARG A 54 4.18 -13.34 -18.31
CA ARG A 54 5.09 -12.47 -19.07
C ARG A 54 6.48 -12.47 -18.47
N PHE A 55 7.49 -12.64 -19.33
CA PHE A 55 8.88 -12.58 -18.89
C PHE A 55 9.29 -11.17 -18.47
N MET A 56 10.14 -11.08 -17.47
CA MET A 56 10.80 -9.84 -17.04
C MET A 56 12.21 -10.12 -16.52
N PRO A 57 13.16 -9.17 -16.67
CA PRO A 57 14.46 -9.29 -16.02
C PRO A 57 14.32 -9.26 -14.50
N ILE A 58 15.10 -10.07 -13.78
CA ILE A 58 15.12 -10.13 -12.30
C ILE A 58 15.52 -8.79 -11.67
N SER A 59 16.39 -8.01 -12.31
CA SER A 59 16.82 -6.68 -11.85
C SER A 59 15.65 -5.73 -11.60
N ALA A 60 14.58 -5.85 -12.39
CA ALA A 60 13.43 -4.97 -12.32
C ALA A 60 12.56 -5.12 -11.05
N LEU A 61 12.88 -6.09 -10.17
CA LEU A 61 12.31 -6.21 -8.82
C LEU A 61 13.11 -5.47 -7.74
N VAL A 62 14.39 -5.22 -7.98
CA VAL A 62 15.36 -4.79 -6.96
C VAL A 62 16.01 -3.44 -7.29
N LEU A 63 15.29 -2.61 -8.04
CA LEU A 63 15.72 -1.27 -8.39
C LEU A 63 15.68 -0.36 -7.16
N ASP A 64 16.56 0.63 -7.13
CA ASP A 64 16.49 1.69 -6.14
C ASP A 64 15.24 2.58 -6.35
N VAL A 65 15.01 3.51 -5.41
CA VAL A 65 13.83 4.39 -5.44
C VAL A 65 13.77 5.29 -6.69
N THR A 66 14.91 5.52 -7.36
CA THR A 66 15.01 6.30 -8.60
C THR A 66 14.89 5.43 -9.86
N GLY A 67 14.89 4.11 -9.70
CA GLY A 67 14.79 3.14 -10.79
C GLY A 67 16.14 2.70 -11.35
N GLN A 68 17.24 2.90 -10.64
CA GLN A 68 18.56 2.40 -11.03
C GLN A 68 18.79 0.97 -10.54
N ASP A 69 19.57 0.21 -11.30
CA ASP A 69 20.09 -1.08 -10.85
C ASP A 69 20.95 -0.88 -9.59
N VAL A 70 20.94 -1.88 -8.72
CA VAL A 70 21.77 -1.90 -7.50
C VAL A 70 22.92 -2.88 -7.75
N PRO A 71 24.13 -2.40 -8.12
CA PRO A 71 25.23 -3.28 -8.54
C PRO A 71 25.62 -4.33 -7.50
N GLU A 72 25.49 -3.99 -6.21
CA GLU A 72 25.82 -4.87 -5.08
C GLU A 72 24.95 -6.13 -5.01
N THR A 73 23.83 -6.17 -5.74
CA THR A 73 23.00 -7.37 -5.85
C THR A 73 23.60 -8.42 -6.79
N GLY A 74 24.52 -8.04 -7.68
CA GLY A 74 25.08 -8.92 -8.72
C GLY A 74 24.10 -9.38 -9.81
N LEU A 75 22.81 -9.05 -9.69
CA LEU A 75 21.74 -9.61 -10.53
C LEU A 75 21.90 -9.28 -12.02
N VAL A 76 22.45 -8.11 -12.35
CA VAL A 76 22.65 -7.71 -13.74
C VAL A 76 23.92 -8.32 -14.33
N PHE A 77 25.09 -7.95 -13.81
CA PHE A 77 26.37 -8.28 -14.45
C PHE A 77 26.96 -9.62 -14.02
N ASP A 78 26.63 -10.13 -12.83
CA ASP A 78 27.16 -11.41 -12.34
C ASP A 78 26.23 -12.57 -12.71
N GLU A 79 24.91 -12.36 -12.67
CA GLU A 79 23.90 -13.37 -13.03
C GLU A 79 23.30 -13.22 -14.43
N GLY A 80 23.62 -12.15 -15.15
CA GLY A 80 23.18 -11.92 -16.54
C GLY A 80 21.73 -11.47 -16.68
N ASP A 81 21.14 -10.89 -15.64
CA ASP A 81 19.77 -10.36 -15.60
C ASP A 81 18.72 -11.33 -16.14
N ARG A 82 18.76 -12.56 -15.64
CA ARG A 82 17.93 -13.65 -16.14
C ARG A 82 16.44 -13.36 -16.08
N ASP A 83 15.71 -13.93 -17.04
CA ASP A 83 14.26 -13.81 -17.10
C ASP A 83 13.56 -14.55 -15.95
N MET A 84 12.60 -13.85 -15.38
CA MET A 84 11.61 -14.30 -14.40
C MET A 84 10.22 -14.27 -15.03
N LEU A 85 9.22 -14.87 -14.38
CA LEU A 85 7.87 -14.99 -14.92
C LEU A 85 6.85 -14.20 -14.09
N MET A 86 6.24 -13.18 -14.67
CA MET A 86 5.14 -12.42 -14.07
C MET A 86 3.81 -13.13 -14.29
N TRP A 87 3.11 -13.44 -13.20
CA TRP A 87 1.78 -14.06 -13.23
C TRP A 87 0.73 -13.02 -12.81
N PRO A 88 -0.39 -12.88 -13.54
CA PRO A 88 -1.48 -12.00 -13.10
C PRO A 88 -2.10 -12.51 -11.81
N ILE A 89 -2.50 -11.60 -10.94
CA ILE A 89 -3.21 -11.91 -9.70
C ILE A 89 -4.72 -11.90 -9.99
N PRO A 90 -5.44 -13.02 -9.76
CA PRO A 90 -6.89 -13.09 -9.94
C PRO A 90 -7.62 -12.03 -9.13
N GLY A 91 -8.74 -11.53 -9.67
CA GLY A 91 -9.59 -10.53 -9.04
C GLY A 91 -9.08 -9.10 -9.11
N THR A 92 -7.88 -8.86 -9.67
CA THR A 92 -7.27 -7.51 -9.71
C THR A 92 -7.48 -6.77 -11.03
N PHE A 93 -8.15 -7.37 -12.02
CA PHE A 93 -8.33 -6.77 -13.33
C PHE A 93 -9.43 -5.70 -13.30
N VAL A 94 -9.02 -4.43 -13.39
CA VAL A 94 -9.91 -3.26 -13.26
C VAL A 94 -9.63 -2.21 -14.33
N ARG A 95 -10.57 -1.30 -14.57
CA ARG A 95 -10.35 -0.15 -15.46
C ARG A 95 -9.41 0.88 -14.82
N VAL A 96 -8.71 1.66 -15.65
CA VAL A 96 -7.90 2.80 -15.20
C VAL A 96 -8.70 4.09 -15.44
N PRO A 97 -9.33 4.69 -14.41
CA PRO A 97 -10.33 5.74 -14.62
C PRO A 97 -9.73 7.10 -15.06
N TRP A 98 -8.41 7.25 -14.99
CA TRP A 98 -7.69 8.44 -15.46
C TRP A 98 -7.08 8.28 -16.86
N MET A 99 -7.30 7.15 -17.54
CA MET A 99 -6.78 6.90 -18.89
C MET A 99 -7.88 6.35 -19.79
N GLU A 100 -7.97 6.87 -21.01
CA GLU A 100 -8.94 6.38 -21.99
C GLU A 100 -8.63 4.93 -22.39
N LYS A 101 -9.70 4.12 -22.52
CA LYS A 101 -9.64 2.74 -23.05
C LYS A 101 -8.55 1.86 -22.42
N THR A 102 -8.25 2.11 -21.15
CA THR A 102 -7.15 1.46 -20.44
C THR A 102 -7.66 0.69 -19.23
N ALA A 103 -7.11 -0.50 -19.03
CA ALA A 103 -7.30 -1.30 -17.83
C ALA A 103 -5.95 -1.65 -17.19
N GLN A 104 -5.95 -2.21 -15.99
CA GLN A 104 -4.76 -2.65 -15.29
C GLN A 104 -5.06 -3.91 -14.47
N TYR A 105 -4.03 -4.70 -14.18
CA TYR A 105 -4.07 -5.78 -13.21
C TYR A 105 -2.74 -5.89 -12.49
N THR A 106 -2.77 -6.43 -11.27
CA THR A 106 -1.55 -6.65 -10.49
C THR A 106 -0.93 -7.99 -10.89
N ALA A 107 0.39 -8.09 -10.87
CA ALA A 107 1.13 -9.31 -11.12
C ALA A 107 2.14 -9.58 -10.00
N ALA A 108 2.41 -10.87 -9.77
CA ALA A 108 3.43 -11.37 -8.86
C ALA A 108 4.48 -12.16 -9.65
N VAL A 109 5.73 -12.10 -9.21
CA VAL A 109 6.88 -12.66 -9.92
C VAL A 109 7.25 -14.03 -9.40
N HIS A 110 7.50 -14.96 -10.31
CA HIS A 110 7.83 -16.35 -10.03
C HIS A 110 9.10 -16.73 -10.78
N ASP A 111 9.86 -17.67 -10.22
CA ASP A 111 10.87 -18.42 -10.97
C ASP A 111 10.21 -19.16 -12.14
N LEU A 112 11.00 -19.57 -13.13
CA LEU A 112 10.50 -20.22 -14.34
C LEU A 112 9.78 -21.56 -14.05
N ASP A 113 10.08 -22.20 -12.92
CA ASP A 113 9.41 -23.43 -12.46
C ASP A 113 8.11 -23.17 -11.68
N GLY A 114 7.69 -21.90 -11.58
CA GLY A 114 6.48 -21.48 -10.88
C GLY A 114 6.65 -21.26 -9.38
N THR A 115 7.87 -21.36 -8.83
CA THR A 115 8.12 -21.02 -7.43
C THR A 115 7.95 -19.51 -7.22
N PRO A 116 7.18 -19.05 -6.20
CA PRO A 116 7.09 -17.62 -5.87
C PRO A 116 8.46 -17.03 -5.56
N HIS A 117 8.86 -15.98 -6.28
CA HIS A 117 10.19 -15.41 -6.13
C HIS A 117 10.32 -14.63 -4.82
N TYR A 118 11.45 -14.79 -4.12
CA TYR A 118 11.65 -14.23 -2.79
C TYR A 118 11.79 -12.70 -2.75
N ALA A 119 12.21 -12.08 -3.85
CA ALA A 119 12.38 -10.63 -3.93
C ALA A 119 11.06 -9.89 -4.23
N ASP A 120 9.98 -10.61 -4.51
CA ASP A 120 8.65 -10.03 -4.64
C ASP A 120 8.05 -9.79 -3.24
N PRO A 121 7.78 -8.54 -2.84
CA PRO A 121 7.22 -8.23 -1.51
C PRO A 121 5.86 -8.90 -1.25
N ARG A 122 5.06 -9.09 -2.29
CA ARG A 122 3.74 -9.72 -2.18
C ARG A 122 3.88 -11.20 -1.88
N ASN A 123 4.80 -11.89 -2.57
CA ASN A 123 5.09 -13.30 -2.27
C ASN A 123 5.70 -13.49 -0.87
N ALA A 124 6.52 -12.54 -0.42
CA ALA A 124 7.05 -12.54 0.94
C ALA A 124 5.92 -12.48 1.98
N LEU A 125 4.90 -11.65 1.76
CA LEU A 125 3.70 -11.60 2.61
C LEU A 125 2.87 -12.88 2.50
N GLU A 126 2.61 -13.37 1.28
CA GLU A 126 1.83 -14.60 1.04
C GLU A 126 2.45 -15.81 1.74
N LYS A 127 3.78 -15.92 1.76
CA LYS A 127 4.50 -16.97 2.51
C LYS A 127 4.18 -16.92 4.00
N ILE A 128 4.08 -15.72 4.59
CA ILE A 128 3.73 -15.56 6.01
C ILE A 128 2.25 -15.89 6.23
N VAL A 129 1.34 -15.40 5.39
CA VAL A 129 -0.10 -15.69 5.46
C VAL A 129 -0.37 -17.19 5.32
N THR A 130 0.33 -17.86 4.41
CA THR A 130 0.26 -19.31 4.22
C THR A 130 0.65 -20.03 5.51
N ARG A 131 1.74 -19.63 6.18
CA ARG A 131 2.13 -20.25 7.47
C ARG A 131 1.07 -20.07 8.55
N PHE A 132 0.49 -18.88 8.68
CA PHE A 132 -0.61 -18.64 9.63
C PHE A 132 -1.80 -19.57 9.38
N THR A 133 -2.22 -19.70 8.12
CA THR A 133 -3.40 -20.49 7.77
C THR A 133 -3.13 -22.01 7.79
N SER A 134 -1.99 -22.46 7.27
CA SER A 134 -1.68 -23.89 7.14
C SER A 134 -1.22 -24.51 8.47
N GLU A 135 -0.37 -23.80 9.23
CA GLU A 135 0.25 -24.32 10.45
C GLU A 135 -0.51 -23.91 11.72
N LEU A 136 -0.97 -22.66 11.81
CA LEU A 136 -1.57 -22.11 13.03
C LEU A 136 -3.10 -22.10 13.02
N LYS A 137 -3.73 -22.37 11.87
CA LYS A 137 -5.20 -22.28 11.69
C LYS A 137 -5.76 -20.91 12.06
N MET A 138 -4.98 -19.87 11.74
CA MET A 138 -5.34 -18.48 11.96
C MET A 138 -5.26 -17.73 10.64
N THR A 139 -6.15 -16.76 10.45
CA THR A 139 -6.13 -15.88 9.29
C THR A 139 -5.79 -14.46 9.75
N PRO A 140 -4.68 -13.87 9.28
CA PRO A 140 -4.38 -12.46 9.53
C PRO A 140 -5.41 -11.54 8.86
N VAL A 141 -5.98 -10.64 9.65
CA VAL A 141 -6.96 -9.63 9.24
C VAL A 141 -6.28 -8.27 9.29
N GLY A 142 -6.44 -7.45 8.25
CA GLY A 142 -5.66 -6.22 8.07
C GLY A 142 -6.49 -4.98 7.73
N ALA A 143 -5.99 -3.81 8.10
CA ALA A 143 -6.39 -2.52 7.54
C ALA A 143 -5.17 -1.59 7.45
N VAL A 144 -5.16 -0.69 6.48
CA VAL A 144 -4.09 0.27 6.25
C VAL A 144 -4.67 1.69 6.32
N GLU A 145 -4.07 2.53 7.17
CA GLU A 145 -4.30 3.98 7.20
C GLU A 145 -3.16 4.65 6.44
N LEU A 146 -3.48 5.43 5.41
CA LEU A 146 -2.48 6.11 4.58
C LEU A 146 -2.59 7.62 4.75
N GLU A 147 -1.62 8.19 5.47
CA GLU A 147 -1.42 9.64 5.48
C GLU A 147 -0.62 10.06 4.24
N PHE A 148 -1.00 11.18 3.64
CA PHE A 148 -0.32 11.77 2.50
C PHE A 148 -0.41 13.29 2.54
N PHE A 149 0.45 13.95 1.79
CA PHE A 149 0.35 15.38 1.54
C PHE A 149 -0.12 15.64 0.11
N LEU A 150 -1.15 16.47 -0.04
CA LEU A 150 -1.33 17.24 -1.26
C LEU A 150 -0.31 18.40 -1.25
N MET A 151 0.16 18.77 -2.43
CA MET A 151 1.22 19.77 -2.62
C MET A 151 0.95 20.61 -3.85
N ASP A 152 1.47 21.84 -3.81
CA ASP A 152 1.66 22.65 -5.00
C ASP A 152 2.59 21.91 -5.98
N ARG A 153 2.07 21.57 -7.17
CA ARG A 153 2.73 20.69 -8.12
C ARG A 153 4.07 21.25 -8.61
N GLU A 154 4.07 22.50 -9.07
CA GLU A 154 5.27 23.12 -9.63
C GLU A 154 6.36 23.21 -8.56
N SER A 155 5.98 23.62 -7.36
CA SER A 155 6.88 23.72 -6.21
C SER A 155 7.48 22.35 -5.82
N ALA A 156 6.65 21.30 -5.81
CA ALA A 156 7.08 19.94 -5.51
C ALA A 156 8.09 19.42 -6.55
N LEU A 157 7.82 19.61 -7.85
CA LEU A 157 8.71 19.20 -8.94
C LEU A 157 10.03 19.99 -8.95
N ALA A 158 10.01 21.25 -8.49
CA ALA A 158 11.22 22.07 -8.31
C ALA A 158 12.04 21.69 -7.07
N GLY A 159 11.64 20.67 -6.31
CA GLY A 159 12.33 20.22 -5.09
C GLY A 159 12.16 21.17 -3.90
N ARG A 160 11.15 22.04 -3.93
CA ARG A 160 10.84 23.02 -2.88
C ARG A 160 9.36 22.89 -2.51
N PRO A 161 8.92 21.77 -1.90
CA PRO A 161 7.50 21.52 -1.71
C PRO A 161 6.84 22.66 -0.90
N MET A 162 5.59 22.97 -1.25
CA MET A 162 4.71 23.90 -0.53
C MET A 162 3.32 23.29 -0.42
N ALA A 163 2.60 23.61 0.67
CA ALA A 163 1.19 23.25 0.82
C ALA A 163 0.39 23.80 -0.37
N PRO A 164 -0.60 23.10 -0.93
CA PRO A 164 -1.31 23.46 -2.16
C PRO A 164 -2.26 24.65 -1.94
N LYS A 165 -2.67 25.30 -3.03
CA LYS A 165 -3.80 26.22 -3.00
C LYS A 165 -5.11 25.41 -3.03
N SER A 166 -6.13 25.89 -2.31
CA SER A 166 -7.51 25.41 -2.41
C SER A 166 -7.98 25.40 -3.86
N LEU A 167 -8.70 24.34 -4.25
CA LEU A 167 -9.33 24.21 -5.56
C LEU A 167 -10.64 25.02 -5.67
N ILE A 168 -11.08 25.66 -4.57
CA ILE A 168 -12.33 26.41 -4.49
C ILE A 168 -12.09 27.93 -4.41
N ASN A 169 -11.17 28.35 -3.54
CA ASN A 169 -10.96 29.77 -3.21
C ASN A 169 -9.51 30.25 -3.36
N GLU A 170 -8.61 29.39 -3.84
CA GLU A 170 -7.18 29.65 -4.04
C GLU A 170 -6.36 30.00 -2.76
N ALA A 171 -6.98 29.96 -1.58
CA ALA A 171 -6.28 30.16 -0.31
C ALA A 171 -5.26 29.04 -0.07
N ARG A 172 -4.18 29.36 0.63
CA ARG A 172 -3.15 28.37 1.00
C ARG A 172 -3.21 28.15 2.52
N PRO A 173 -3.34 26.91 3.01
CA PRO A 173 -3.31 26.65 4.45
C PRO A 173 -1.92 26.97 5.01
N GLN A 174 -1.88 27.65 6.17
CA GLN A 174 -0.63 28.13 6.81
C GLN A 174 -0.46 27.68 8.26
N HIS A 175 -1.45 27.02 8.84
CA HIS A 175 -1.50 26.68 10.27
C HIS A 175 -1.88 25.21 10.48
N TYR A 176 -1.55 24.68 11.65
CA TYR A 176 -2.05 23.38 12.09
C TYR A 176 -3.57 23.44 12.27
N GLN A 177 -4.29 22.51 11.67
CA GLN A 177 -5.76 22.50 11.62
C GLN A 177 -6.30 21.05 11.62
N ALA A 178 -5.85 20.22 12.57
CA ALA A 178 -6.30 18.83 12.66
C ALA A 178 -7.83 18.73 12.73
N TYR A 179 -8.43 17.84 11.92
CA TYR A 179 -9.88 17.64 11.78
C TYR A 179 -10.66 18.85 11.23
N HIS A 180 -10.00 19.82 10.60
CA HIS A 180 -10.66 21.00 10.07
C HIS A 180 -11.41 20.70 8.77
N LEU A 181 -12.73 20.83 8.79
CA LEU A 181 -13.59 20.51 7.65
C LEU A 181 -13.33 21.42 6.43
N GLN A 182 -12.95 22.68 6.65
CA GLN A 182 -12.64 23.58 5.53
C GLN A 182 -11.47 23.06 4.69
N ASP A 183 -10.48 22.41 5.32
CA ASP A 183 -9.37 21.81 4.57
C ASP A 183 -9.87 20.69 3.64
N THR A 184 -10.91 19.94 4.04
CA THR A 184 -11.53 18.94 3.17
C THR A 184 -12.42 19.58 2.09
N ASP A 185 -13.13 20.66 2.41
CA ASP A 185 -13.98 21.40 1.47
C ASP A 185 -13.17 22.09 0.37
N ASP A 186 -12.00 22.65 0.73
CA ASP A 186 -11.07 23.32 -0.18
C ASP A 186 -10.55 22.39 -1.30
N PHE A 187 -10.54 21.08 -1.07
CA PHE A 187 -10.15 20.07 -2.05
C PHE A 187 -11.30 19.14 -2.46
N ALA A 188 -12.56 19.53 -2.20
CA ALA A 188 -13.74 18.72 -2.52
C ALA A 188 -13.79 18.21 -3.98
N PRO A 189 -13.38 18.98 -5.02
CA PRO A 189 -13.34 18.46 -6.39
C PRO A 189 -12.38 17.27 -6.55
N PHE A 190 -11.22 17.31 -5.90
CA PHE A 190 -10.26 16.20 -5.90
C PHE A 190 -10.83 14.98 -5.19
N PHE A 191 -11.42 15.14 -4.01
CA PHE A 191 -11.98 14.01 -3.26
C PHE A 191 -13.18 13.39 -3.97
N LYS A 192 -14.04 14.19 -4.61
CA LYS A 192 -15.15 13.69 -5.42
C LYS A 192 -14.67 12.73 -6.50
N ASP A 193 -13.66 13.13 -7.28
CA ASP A 193 -13.11 12.29 -8.34
C ASP A 193 -12.35 11.09 -7.77
N LEU A 194 -11.63 11.27 -6.66
CA LEU A 194 -10.94 10.21 -5.94
C LEU A 194 -11.90 9.07 -5.54
N TYR A 195 -13.02 9.39 -4.89
CA TYR A 195 -14.00 8.38 -4.47
C TYR A 195 -14.68 7.71 -5.67
N ALA A 196 -15.04 8.46 -6.72
CA ALA A 196 -15.58 7.88 -7.94
C ALA A 196 -14.59 6.90 -8.61
N TRP A 197 -13.29 7.21 -8.56
CA TRP A 197 -12.25 6.32 -9.07
C TRP A 197 -12.02 5.11 -8.18
N CYS A 198 -12.11 5.26 -6.86
CA CYS A 198 -12.08 4.13 -5.92
C CYS A 198 -13.23 3.16 -6.21
N GLU A 199 -14.44 3.65 -6.48
CA GLU A 199 -15.58 2.79 -6.85
C GLU A 199 -15.32 2.00 -8.13
N ILE A 200 -14.72 2.62 -9.15
CA ILE A 200 -14.37 1.95 -10.42
C ILE A 200 -13.33 0.84 -10.21
N GLN A 201 -12.43 1.00 -9.24
CA GLN A 201 -11.37 0.03 -8.93
C GLN A 201 -11.71 -0.88 -7.74
N ASP A 202 -12.95 -0.83 -7.23
CA ASP A 202 -13.41 -1.56 -6.04
C ASP A 202 -12.54 -1.34 -4.78
N LEU A 203 -11.95 -0.16 -4.64
CA LEU A 203 -11.13 0.20 -3.48
C LEU A 203 -12.03 0.70 -2.35
N PRO A 204 -11.94 0.13 -1.13
CA PRO A 204 -12.90 0.40 -0.07
C PRO A 204 -12.54 1.64 0.75
N ALA A 205 -12.25 2.76 0.08
CA ALA A 205 -12.01 4.04 0.73
C ALA A 205 -13.24 4.48 1.55
N LYS A 206 -13.00 4.91 2.79
CA LYS A 206 -14.04 5.36 3.73
C LYS A 206 -13.75 6.76 4.21
N THR A 207 -13.32 6.91 5.45
CA THR A 207 -13.24 8.20 6.13
C THR A 207 -12.08 9.01 5.55
N LEU A 208 -12.36 10.28 5.25
CA LEU A 208 -11.37 11.32 4.96
C LEU A 208 -11.16 12.16 6.21
N ILE A 209 -9.90 12.46 6.53
CA ILE A 209 -9.51 13.31 7.66
C ILE A 209 -8.50 14.35 7.17
N SER A 210 -8.72 15.63 7.53
CA SER A 210 -7.63 16.62 7.50
C SER A 210 -6.72 16.37 8.70
N GLU A 211 -5.46 16.10 8.42
CA GLU A 211 -4.48 15.75 9.42
C GLU A 211 -3.82 17.00 10.03
N TYR A 212 -2.75 16.81 10.79
CA TYR A 212 -2.20 17.89 11.60
C TYR A 212 -1.61 19.05 10.79
N ALA A 213 -0.89 18.77 9.69
CA ALA A 213 -0.15 19.77 8.92
C ALA A 213 -0.90 20.30 7.69
N PRO A 214 -0.55 21.52 7.20
CA PRO A 214 -1.11 22.07 5.97
C PRO A 214 -1.01 21.11 4.77
N GLY A 215 -2.17 20.76 4.21
CA GLY A 215 -2.28 19.84 3.07
C GLY A 215 -2.05 18.36 3.42
N GLN A 216 -1.89 18.01 4.70
CA GLN A 216 -1.84 16.62 5.16
C GLN A 216 -3.26 16.06 5.23
N MET A 217 -3.46 14.89 4.64
CA MET A 217 -4.75 14.21 4.57
C MET A 217 -4.55 12.74 4.94
N GLU A 218 -5.58 12.10 5.45
CA GLU A 218 -5.64 10.66 5.67
C GLU A 218 -6.89 10.07 5.01
N ILE A 219 -6.73 8.91 4.38
CA ILE A 219 -7.86 8.08 3.96
C ILE A 219 -7.75 6.73 4.63
N VAL A 220 -8.84 6.37 5.32
CA VAL A 220 -8.98 5.06 5.97
C VAL A 220 -9.61 4.08 4.97
N LEU A 221 -8.96 2.94 4.76
CA LEU A 221 -9.53 1.81 4.05
C LEU A 221 -10.34 0.92 5.01
N ARG A 222 -11.45 0.35 4.52
CA ARG A 222 -12.17 -0.68 5.28
C ARG A 222 -11.24 -1.87 5.53
N HIS A 223 -11.22 -2.39 6.75
CA HIS A 223 -10.48 -3.61 7.04
C HIS A 223 -10.96 -4.79 6.17
N ARG A 224 -10.02 -5.68 5.86
CA ARG A 224 -10.26 -6.92 5.11
C ARG A 224 -10.01 -8.13 5.99
N SER A 225 -10.83 -9.16 5.79
CA SER A 225 -10.67 -10.46 6.45
C SER A 225 -9.40 -11.20 6.02
N ASP A 226 -8.84 -10.81 4.88
CA ASP A 226 -7.53 -11.22 4.38
C ASP A 226 -6.59 -10.01 4.36
N VAL A 227 -5.44 -10.12 5.01
CA VAL A 227 -4.41 -9.06 5.00
C VAL A 227 -3.80 -8.84 3.61
N MET A 228 -3.80 -9.85 2.73
CA MET A 228 -3.31 -9.71 1.36
C MET A 228 -4.12 -8.64 0.61
N ASP A 229 -5.45 -8.73 0.69
CA ASP A 229 -6.37 -7.76 0.08
C ASP A 229 -6.12 -6.35 0.63
N ALA A 230 -6.00 -6.21 1.96
CA ALA A 230 -5.74 -4.91 2.59
C ALA A 230 -4.44 -4.24 2.08
N CYS A 231 -3.38 -5.04 1.88
CA CYS A 231 -2.10 -4.55 1.36
C CYS A 231 -2.18 -4.20 -0.14
N ASP A 232 -2.78 -5.07 -0.96
CA ASP A 232 -2.97 -4.84 -2.39
C ASP A 232 -3.81 -3.54 -2.62
N GLU A 233 -4.87 -3.36 -1.84
CA GLU A 233 -5.71 -2.14 -1.86
C GLU A 233 -4.96 -0.88 -1.44
N GLY A 234 -4.15 -0.95 -0.37
CA GLY A 234 -3.33 0.18 0.08
C GLY A 234 -2.33 0.64 -0.98
N VAL A 235 -1.66 -0.30 -1.64
CA VAL A 235 -0.72 0.00 -2.74
C VAL A 235 -1.45 0.62 -3.92
N MET A 236 -2.62 0.10 -4.28
CA MET A 236 -3.40 0.60 -5.42
C MET A 236 -4.04 1.96 -5.13
N LEU A 237 -4.49 2.21 -3.89
CA LEU A 237 -4.96 3.51 -3.45
C LEU A 237 -3.85 4.56 -3.56
N LYS A 238 -2.61 4.24 -3.16
CA LYS A 238 -1.46 5.14 -3.32
C LYS A 238 -1.25 5.57 -4.78
N ARG A 239 -1.37 4.64 -5.73
CA ARG A 239 -1.29 4.93 -7.17
C ARG A 239 -2.44 5.83 -7.62
N LEU A 240 -3.66 5.51 -7.21
CA LEU A 240 -4.87 6.25 -7.56
C LEU A 240 -4.83 7.70 -7.03
N ILE A 241 -4.47 7.89 -5.76
CA ILE A 241 -4.33 9.22 -5.14
C ILE A 241 -3.35 10.09 -5.93
N LYS A 242 -2.19 9.54 -6.33
CA LYS A 242 -1.22 10.26 -7.16
C LYS A 242 -1.81 10.65 -8.50
N ALA A 243 -2.45 9.72 -9.21
CA ALA A 243 -3.07 10.01 -10.49
C ALA A 243 -4.19 11.07 -10.39
N CYS A 244 -4.97 11.04 -9.30
CA CYS A 244 -6.03 12.00 -9.06
C CYS A 244 -5.44 13.39 -8.78
N ALA A 245 -4.38 13.47 -7.96
CA ALA A 245 -3.72 14.74 -7.66
C ALA A 245 -3.19 15.40 -8.93
N GLU A 246 -2.57 14.61 -9.82
CA GLU A 246 -2.09 15.06 -11.13
C GLU A 246 -3.22 15.66 -11.99
N LYS A 247 -4.39 15.02 -12.05
CA LYS A 247 -5.57 15.53 -12.78
C LYS A 247 -5.99 16.92 -12.30
N HIS A 248 -5.85 17.19 -11.01
CA HIS A 248 -6.22 18.47 -10.40
C HIS A 248 -5.07 19.49 -10.33
N GLY A 249 -3.94 19.25 -11.03
CA GLY A 249 -2.79 20.15 -11.02
C GLY A 249 -2.05 20.18 -9.69
N LEU A 250 -2.22 19.15 -8.86
CA LEU A 250 -1.57 18.96 -7.58
C LEU A 250 -0.46 17.89 -7.69
N ALA A 251 0.36 17.78 -6.67
CA ALA A 251 1.18 16.60 -6.44
C ALA A 251 0.75 15.93 -5.13
N ALA A 252 0.79 14.60 -5.07
CA ALA A 252 0.59 13.85 -3.84
C ALA A 252 1.86 13.09 -3.45
N THR A 253 2.21 13.13 -2.16
CA THR A 253 3.36 12.39 -1.63
C THR A 253 3.02 11.66 -0.34
N PHE A 254 3.66 10.50 -0.18
CA PHE A 254 3.59 9.63 1.01
C PHE A 254 4.95 9.60 1.71
N MET A 255 5.81 10.58 1.40
CA MET A 255 7.12 10.72 2.01
C MET A 255 6.97 10.89 3.52
N ALA A 256 7.76 10.17 4.31
CA ALA A 256 7.67 10.19 5.77
C ALA A 256 7.87 11.59 6.37
N LYS A 257 8.72 12.43 5.76
CA LYS A 257 8.98 13.81 6.20
C LYS A 257 9.22 14.74 4.99
N PRO A 258 8.16 15.23 4.34
CA PRO A 258 8.30 16.08 3.15
C PRO A 258 8.70 17.51 3.49
N TYR A 259 8.24 18.01 4.63
CA TYR A 259 8.54 19.34 5.15
C TYR A 259 9.37 19.24 6.42
N SER A 260 10.31 20.17 6.61
CA SER A 260 11.17 20.18 7.79
C SER A 260 10.41 20.59 9.07
N GLU A 261 9.48 21.52 8.91
CA GLU A 261 8.78 22.27 9.95
C GLU A 261 7.44 21.64 10.35
N TRP A 262 6.80 20.90 9.44
CA TRP A 262 5.49 20.28 9.66
C TRP A 262 5.58 18.82 10.10
N THR A 263 4.49 18.20 10.56
CA THR A 263 4.44 16.76 10.86
C THR A 263 4.79 15.90 9.64
N GLY A 264 5.09 14.62 9.88
CA GLY A 264 5.37 13.65 8.83
C GLY A 264 4.16 12.76 8.55
N SER A 265 4.19 12.02 7.44
CA SER A 265 3.18 11.01 7.11
C SER A 265 3.49 9.66 7.78
N GLY A 266 2.51 9.10 8.46
CA GLY A 266 2.47 7.71 8.91
C GLY A 266 1.78 6.78 7.91
N MET A 267 2.02 5.49 8.10
CA MET A 267 1.21 4.41 7.53
C MET A 267 0.91 3.46 8.67
N HIS A 268 -0.23 3.65 9.34
CA HIS A 268 -0.59 2.77 10.44
C HIS A 268 -1.17 1.48 9.89
N ILE A 269 -0.77 0.36 10.49
CA ILE A 269 -1.25 -0.97 10.10
C ILE A 269 -2.02 -1.57 11.26
N HIS A 270 -3.28 -1.89 11.01
CA HIS A 270 -4.18 -2.49 11.98
C HIS A 270 -4.26 -3.99 11.71
N VAL A 271 -3.88 -4.82 12.69
CA VAL A 271 -3.83 -6.27 12.55
C VAL A 271 -4.57 -6.98 13.66
N SER A 272 -5.34 -8.01 13.28
CA SER A 272 -5.89 -9.00 14.21
C SER A 272 -5.76 -10.40 13.60
N LEU A 273 -6.09 -11.42 14.39
CA LEU A 273 -6.08 -12.82 13.96
C LEU A 273 -7.49 -13.37 14.06
N ALA A 274 -8.03 -13.89 12.96
CA ALA A 274 -9.28 -14.63 12.95
C ALA A 274 -9.01 -16.13 13.12
N GLY A 275 -9.89 -16.82 13.85
CA GLY A 275 -9.91 -18.28 13.90
C GLY A 275 -10.68 -18.87 12.71
N GLU A 276 -10.74 -20.20 12.65
CA GLU A 276 -11.45 -20.92 11.57
C GLU A 276 -12.94 -20.55 11.44
N ALA A 277 -13.59 -20.19 12.55
CA ALA A 277 -14.98 -19.74 12.55
C ALA A 277 -15.15 -18.25 12.17
N GLY A 278 -14.06 -17.56 11.80
CA GLY A 278 -14.06 -16.12 11.46
C GLY A 278 -14.14 -15.19 12.67
N ASN A 279 -14.13 -15.72 13.90
CA ASN A 279 -14.12 -14.90 15.10
C ASN A 279 -12.73 -14.32 15.36
N ASN A 280 -12.70 -13.06 15.82
CA ASN A 280 -11.47 -12.40 16.22
C ASN A 280 -10.88 -13.05 17.49
N LEU A 281 -9.68 -13.63 17.39
CA LEU A 281 -8.98 -14.31 18.46
C LEU A 281 -8.36 -13.35 19.48
N PHE A 282 -8.19 -12.07 19.13
CA PHE A 282 -7.81 -11.02 20.09
C PHE A 282 -9.00 -10.47 20.88
N ALA A 283 -10.23 -10.90 20.58
CA ALA A 283 -11.41 -10.40 21.25
C ALA A 283 -11.39 -10.71 22.75
N ALA A 284 -11.42 -9.66 23.57
CA ALA A 284 -11.54 -9.75 25.02
C ALA A 284 -12.17 -8.46 25.57
N GLU A 285 -12.93 -8.57 26.66
CA GLU A 285 -13.41 -7.40 27.41
C GLU A 285 -12.26 -6.64 28.07
N ASP A 286 -11.29 -7.38 28.61
CA ASP A 286 -10.02 -6.87 29.09
C ASP A 286 -8.89 -7.42 28.21
N PRO A 287 -8.26 -6.59 27.35
CA PRO A 287 -7.17 -7.02 26.49
C PRO A 287 -5.99 -7.65 27.24
N LEU A 288 -5.79 -7.32 28.53
CA LEU A 288 -4.73 -7.89 29.36
C LEU A 288 -4.97 -9.36 29.73
N LYS A 289 -6.19 -9.87 29.50
CA LYS A 289 -6.54 -11.28 29.77
C LYS A 289 -6.46 -12.16 28.52
N ASN A 290 -6.11 -11.60 27.36
CA ASN A 290 -5.94 -12.36 26.13
C ASN A 290 -4.47 -12.72 25.93
N GLU A 291 -4.09 -13.96 26.26
CA GLU A 291 -2.70 -14.43 26.16
C GLU A 291 -2.15 -14.35 24.74
N LEU A 292 -2.95 -14.70 23.72
CA LEU A 292 -2.52 -14.65 22.32
C LEU A 292 -2.18 -13.22 21.88
N LEU A 293 -3.00 -12.23 22.28
CA LEU A 293 -2.73 -10.82 22.05
C LEU A 293 -1.43 -10.36 22.72
N LEU A 294 -1.23 -10.74 23.99
CA LEU A 294 -0.01 -10.39 24.73
C LEU A 294 1.25 -11.05 24.15
N HIS A 295 1.15 -12.30 23.70
CA HIS A 295 2.24 -12.99 22.99
C HIS A 295 2.56 -12.31 21.66
N SER A 296 1.52 -11.91 20.91
CA SER A 296 1.69 -11.18 19.64
C SER A 296 2.39 -9.84 19.85
N LEU A 297 2.01 -9.08 20.87
CA LEU A 297 2.68 -7.83 21.26
C LEU A 297 4.14 -8.08 21.68
N GLY A 298 4.41 -9.15 22.43
CA GLY A 298 5.75 -9.54 22.83
C GLY A 298 6.65 -9.83 21.64
N GLY A 299 6.16 -10.59 20.65
CA GLY A 299 6.88 -10.90 19.42
C GLY A 299 7.16 -9.67 18.56
N LEU A 300 6.13 -8.83 18.33
CA LEU A 300 6.28 -7.57 17.58
C LEU A 300 7.31 -6.64 18.24
N LYS A 301 7.24 -6.50 19.57
CA LYS A 301 8.20 -5.69 20.33
C LYS A 301 9.63 -6.24 20.23
N ALA A 302 9.80 -7.56 20.25
CA ALA A 302 11.11 -8.20 20.17
C ALA A 302 11.78 -7.98 18.80
N ALA A 303 11.02 -8.03 17.71
CA ALA A 303 11.51 -7.85 16.34
C ALA A 303 11.56 -6.39 15.86
N MET A 304 11.09 -5.44 16.68
CA MET A 304 10.90 -4.03 16.31
C MET A 304 12.18 -3.38 15.78
N ALA A 305 13.32 -3.63 16.43
CA ALA A 305 14.57 -2.98 16.11
C ALA A 305 15.06 -3.37 14.71
N GLU A 306 15.07 -4.67 14.38
CA GLU A 306 15.47 -5.13 13.05
C GLU A 306 14.43 -4.76 11.97
N SER A 307 13.14 -4.76 12.32
CA SER A 307 12.06 -4.44 11.38
C SER A 307 12.08 -2.99 10.89
N MET A 308 12.78 -2.09 11.57
CA MET A 308 12.95 -0.70 11.14
C MET A 308 13.59 -0.56 9.75
N LEU A 309 14.38 -1.55 9.31
CA LEU A 309 14.92 -1.57 7.95
C LEU A 309 13.83 -1.64 6.88
N ILE A 310 12.66 -2.20 7.22
CA ILE A 310 11.51 -2.34 6.34
C ILE A 310 10.50 -1.20 6.59
N PHE A 311 10.25 -0.85 7.86
CA PHE A 311 9.25 0.16 8.22
C PHE A 311 9.73 1.61 8.01
N ALA A 312 11.04 1.85 8.06
CA ALA A 312 11.66 3.14 7.84
C ALA A 312 12.80 3.05 6.81
N PRO A 313 12.53 2.61 5.56
CA PRO A 313 13.56 2.15 4.64
C PRO A 313 14.41 3.27 4.03
N ASN A 314 14.10 4.54 4.33
CA ASN A 314 14.79 5.70 3.76
C ASN A 314 15.42 6.55 4.86
N ALA A 315 16.55 7.21 4.56
CA ALA A 315 17.15 8.21 5.46
C ALA A 315 16.15 9.33 5.84
N ASN A 316 15.20 9.65 4.96
CA ASN A 316 14.11 10.58 5.25
C ASN A 316 13.15 10.07 6.35
N SER A 317 12.87 8.76 6.39
CA SER A 317 11.99 8.15 7.39
C SER A 317 12.48 8.41 8.81
N TYR A 318 13.79 8.35 9.04
CA TYR A 318 14.41 8.65 10.34
C TYR A 318 14.23 10.12 10.78
N ARG A 319 13.93 11.04 9.86
CA ARG A 319 13.62 12.44 10.22
C ARG A 319 12.25 12.60 10.86
N ARG A 320 11.33 11.65 10.65
CA ARG A 320 10.01 11.57 11.31
C ARG A 320 10.17 11.20 12.80
N PHE A 321 11.11 10.32 13.14
CA PHE A 321 11.31 9.83 14.50
C PHE A 321 12.06 10.84 15.38
N ARG A 322 11.31 11.79 15.94
CA ARG A 322 11.82 12.76 16.94
C ARG A 322 10.97 12.72 18.20
N ARG A 323 11.54 13.14 19.33
CA ARG A 323 10.77 13.31 20.56
C ARG A 323 9.61 14.30 20.30
N ASN A 324 8.40 13.97 20.77
CA ASN A 324 7.18 14.78 20.62
C ASN A 324 6.74 15.03 19.15
N SER A 325 6.92 14.06 18.25
CA SER A 325 6.61 14.22 16.82
C SER A 325 5.39 13.42 16.32
N TYR A 326 4.52 12.96 17.23
CA TYR A 326 3.43 11.99 16.96
C TYR A 326 3.89 10.61 16.42
N ALA A 327 5.19 10.43 16.16
CA ALA A 327 5.82 9.16 15.84
C ALA A 327 6.53 8.57 17.09
N PRO A 328 6.30 7.28 17.41
CA PRO A 328 6.91 6.63 18.56
C PRO A 328 8.38 6.29 18.32
N VAL A 329 9.22 6.41 19.35
CA VAL A 329 10.69 6.26 19.26
C VAL A 329 11.26 5.10 20.08
N SER A 330 10.38 4.21 20.57
CA SER A 330 10.77 3.08 21.39
C SER A 330 9.87 1.87 21.11
N ALA A 331 10.39 0.66 21.29
CA ALA A 331 9.59 -0.57 21.22
C ALA A 331 8.66 -0.66 22.45
N SER A 332 7.55 0.08 22.40
CA SER A 332 6.58 0.24 23.47
C SER A 332 5.17 -0.09 22.99
N TRP A 333 4.29 -0.46 23.92
CA TRP A 333 2.90 -0.71 23.63
C TRP A 333 2.00 -0.17 24.74
N GLY A 334 0.71 -0.01 24.44
CA GLY A 334 -0.27 0.50 25.40
C GLY A 334 -1.70 0.44 24.90
N ILE A 335 -2.63 0.36 25.84
CA ILE A 335 -4.07 0.39 25.56
C ILE A 335 -4.49 1.85 25.40
N ASN A 336 -5.15 2.15 24.28
CA ASN A 336 -5.65 3.46 23.91
C ASN A 336 -4.64 4.61 24.08
N ASN A 337 -3.38 4.35 23.75
CA ASN A 337 -2.30 5.33 23.86
C ASN A 337 -1.67 5.57 22.48
N ARG A 338 -1.77 6.78 21.92
CA ARG A 338 -1.19 7.12 20.60
C ARG A 338 0.32 7.44 20.65
N THR A 339 0.95 7.42 21.82
CA THR A 339 2.39 7.75 21.99
C THR A 339 3.32 6.53 21.96
N VAL A 340 2.79 5.33 21.71
CA VAL A 340 3.53 4.06 21.69
C VAL A 340 3.53 3.47 20.28
N SER A 341 4.45 2.54 20.01
CA SER A 341 4.58 1.90 18.69
C SER A 341 3.49 0.90 18.39
N LEU A 342 3.03 0.17 19.42
CA LEU A 342 1.95 -0.80 19.31
C LEU A 342 0.78 -0.37 20.19
N ARG A 343 -0.29 0.11 19.57
CA ARG A 343 -1.50 0.56 20.28
C ARG A 343 -2.56 -0.53 20.21
N ILE A 344 -3.29 -0.74 21.30
CA ILE A 344 -4.59 -1.44 21.25
C ILE A 344 -5.66 -0.34 21.30
N PRO A 345 -6.36 -0.03 20.20
CA PRO A 345 -7.37 1.02 20.20
C PRO A 345 -8.57 0.70 21.10
N ALA A 346 -9.28 1.74 21.55
CA ALA A 346 -10.54 1.55 22.24
C ALA A 346 -11.62 1.06 21.25
N GLY A 347 -12.47 0.14 21.70
CA GLY A 347 -13.54 -0.42 20.87
C GLY A 347 -14.26 -1.58 21.56
N ALA A 348 -15.26 -2.14 20.90
CA ALA A 348 -15.91 -3.36 21.36
C ALA A 348 -14.92 -4.54 21.34
N ALA A 349 -15.10 -5.52 22.22
CA ALA A 349 -14.23 -6.70 22.31
C ALA A 349 -13.98 -7.37 20.95
N LYS A 350 -15.04 -7.56 20.14
CA LYS A 350 -14.94 -8.15 18.79
C LYS A 350 -14.06 -7.38 17.80
N ALA A 351 -13.78 -6.10 18.08
CA ALA A 351 -12.95 -5.22 17.27
C ALA A 351 -11.54 -5.06 17.84
N CYS A 352 -11.13 -5.84 18.86
CA CYS A 352 -9.80 -5.76 19.44
C CYS A 352 -8.72 -6.09 18.40
N HIS A 353 -7.72 -5.22 18.25
CA HIS A 353 -6.63 -5.38 17.28
C HIS A 353 -5.40 -4.60 17.74
N ILE A 354 -4.26 -4.88 17.11
CA ILE A 354 -3.01 -4.14 17.29
C ILE A 354 -2.89 -3.13 16.16
N GLU A 355 -2.65 -1.88 16.49
CA GLU A 355 -2.27 -0.81 15.56
C GLU A 355 -0.76 -0.59 15.69
N HIS A 356 -0.01 -0.85 14.62
CA HIS A 356 1.38 -0.48 14.50
C HIS A 356 1.49 0.95 13.94
N ARG A 357 2.17 1.86 14.66
CA ARG A 357 2.17 3.32 14.41
C ARG A 357 3.45 3.89 13.79
#